data_AF-A0A6M8UFA9-F1
#
_entry.id   AF-A0A6M8UFA9-F1
#
_cell.length_a   1.000
_cell.length_b   1.000
_cell.length_c   1.000
_cell.angle_alpha   90.00
_cell.angle_beta   90.00
_cell.angle_gamma   90.00
#
_symmetry.space_group_name_H-M   'P 1'
#
loop_
_entity.id
_entity.type
_entity.pdbx_description
1 polymer ?
#
loop_
_entity_poly.entity_id
_entity_poly.type
_entity_poly.pdbx_seq_one_letter_code
_entity_poly.pdbx_strand_id
1 'polypeptide(L)'
;MADTVSLTLKIDPALKEMMKSLALENQVSVSQEVSQRLRASIEAAPQPVVDSQNPEDDTVPPLTHAELKQLRALLKKTRKKK
;
A
#
# COMPACT_ATOMS: atom_id res chain seq x y z
N MET A 1 13.73 -32.66 -6.73
CA MET A 1 14.76 -32.54 -5.68
C MET A 1 14.72 -31.10 -5.23
N ALA A 2 14.25 -30.82 -4.02
CA ALA A 2 14.22 -29.46 -3.48
C ALA A 2 15.37 -29.35 -2.46
N ASP A 3 16.42 -28.63 -2.82
CA ASP A 3 17.48 -28.21 -1.90
C ASP A 3 16.87 -27.29 -0.83
N THR A 4 16.41 -27.87 0.27
CA THR A 4 15.84 -27.11 1.38
C THR A 4 16.92 -26.78 2.40
N VAL A 5 17.13 -25.49 2.64
CA VAL A 5 17.99 -24.98 3.72
C VAL A 5 17.17 -24.92 5.02
N SER A 6 17.76 -25.33 6.14
CA SER A 6 17.11 -25.22 7.45
C SER A 6 17.31 -23.83 8.04
N LEU A 7 16.21 -23.15 8.37
CA LEU A 7 16.21 -21.84 9.02
C LEU A 7 15.72 -22.00 10.46
N THR A 8 16.55 -21.59 11.43
CA THR A 8 16.16 -21.55 12.84
C THR A 8 15.94 -20.11 13.27
N LEU A 9 14.73 -19.77 13.72
CA LEU A 9 14.36 -18.44 14.19
C LEU A 9 13.74 -18.54 15.60
N LYS A 10 14.10 -17.62 16.49
CA LYS A 10 13.40 -17.43 17.76
C LYS A 10 12.19 -16.54 17.49
N ILE A 11 10.99 -17.06 17.78
CA ILE A 11 9.72 -16.34 17.60
C ILE A 11 8.97 -16.24 18.93
N ASP A 12 8.18 -15.19 19.08
CA ASP A 12 7.27 -15.05 20.22
C ASP A 12 6.21 -16.16 20.26
N PRO A 13 5.79 -16.59 21.45
CA PRO A 13 4.82 -17.67 21.61
C PRO A 13 3.45 -17.33 20.98
N ALA A 14 3.05 -16.05 21.01
CA ALA A 14 1.82 -15.59 20.35
C ALA A 14 1.85 -15.79 18.83
N LEU A 15 3.02 -15.57 18.22
CA LEU A 15 3.21 -15.70 16.78
C LEU A 15 3.23 -17.18 16.35
N LYS A 16 3.79 -18.05 17.20
CA LYS A 16 3.73 -19.50 17.02
C LYS A 16 2.29 -20.03 17.01
N GLU A 17 1.44 -19.58 17.93
CA GLU A 17 0.03 -20.00 17.98
C GLU A 17 -0.74 -19.51 16.76
N MET A 18 -0.52 -18.26 16.32
CA MET A 18 -1.11 -17.72 15.10
C MET A 18 -0.67 -18.48 13.84
N MET A 19 0.62 -18.84 13.73
CA MET A 19 1.10 -19.67 12.62
C MET A 19 0.49 -21.07 12.65
N LYS A 20 0.23 -21.62 13.84
CA LYS A 20 -0.42 -22.92 13.99
C LYS A 20 -1.89 -22.87 13.60
N SER A 21 -2.62 -21.81 13.95
CA SER A 21 -4.03 -21.65 13.53
C SER A 21 -4.14 -21.48 12.02
N LEU A 22 -3.28 -20.67 11.41
CA LEU A 22 -3.25 -20.46 9.96
C LEU A 22 -2.85 -21.74 9.21
N ALA A 23 -1.88 -22.49 9.72
CA ALA A 23 -1.50 -23.78 9.16
C ALA A 23 -2.66 -24.80 9.21
N LEU A 24 -3.46 -24.80 10.29
CA LEU A 24 -4.63 -25.65 10.41
C LEU A 24 -5.73 -25.25 9.41
N GLU A 25 -5.98 -23.95 9.25
CA GLU A 25 -6.95 -23.40 8.30
C GLU A 25 -6.59 -23.72 6.85
N ASN A 26 -5.32 -23.54 6.48
CA ASN A 26 -4.81 -23.81 5.14
C ASN A 26 -4.47 -25.28 4.89
N GLN A 27 -4.67 -26.17 5.88
CA GLN A 27 -4.33 -27.60 5.84
C GLN A 27 -2.87 -27.88 5.42
N VAL A 28 -1.95 -27.01 5.80
CA VAL A 28 -0.52 -27.13 5.51
C VAL A 28 0.27 -27.32 6.80
N SER A 29 1.51 -27.78 6.68
CA SER A 29 2.41 -27.81 7.84
C SER A 29 2.80 -26.39 8.25
N VAL A 30 3.06 -26.17 9.55
CA VAL A 30 3.53 -24.86 10.06
C VAL A 30 4.77 -24.38 9.32
N SER A 31 5.70 -25.28 9.00
CA SER A 31 6.91 -24.93 8.23
C SER A 31 6.58 -24.45 6.81
N GLN A 32 5.57 -25.05 6.18
CA GLN A 32 5.15 -24.69 4.82
C GLN A 32 4.39 -23.36 4.80
N GLU A 33 3.49 -23.12 5.76
CA GLU A 33 2.81 -21.83 5.94
C GLU A 33 3.83 -20.71 6.16
N VAL A 34 4.79 -20.91 7.07
CA VAL A 34 5.86 -19.93 7.34
C VAL A 34 6.67 -19.66 6.07
N SER A 35 7.04 -20.69 5.31
CA SER A 35 7.80 -20.52 4.07
C SER A 35 6.99 -19.80 2.99
N GLN A 36 5.69 -20.11 2.88
CA GLN A 36 4.79 -19.48 1.92
C GLN A 36 4.55 -18.02 2.27
N ARG A 37 4.29 -17.71 3.54
CA ARG A 37 4.10 -16.34 4.03
C ARG A 37 5.38 -15.53 3.99
N LEU A 38 6.54 -16.15 4.21
CA LEU A 38 7.83 -15.51 4.01
C LEU A 38 8.08 -15.21 2.54
N ARG A 39 7.82 -16.16 1.63
CA ARG A 39 7.87 -15.93 0.18
C ARG A 39 6.93 -14.81 -0.24
N ALA A 40 5.67 -14.87 0.19
CA ALA A 40 4.68 -13.83 -0.07
C ALA A 40 5.12 -12.49 0.52
N SER A 41 5.74 -12.43 1.70
CA SER A 41 6.24 -11.18 2.28
C SER A 41 7.45 -10.61 1.55
N ILE A 42 8.29 -11.46 0.95
CA ILE A 42 9.46 -11.04 0.17
C ILE A 42 9.03 -10.62 -1.24
N GLU A 43 8.13 -11.37 -1.86
CA GLU A 43 7.61 -11.12 -3.21
C GLU A 43 6.58 -9.98 -3.23
N ALA A 44 5.70 -9.95 -2.24
CA ALA A 44 4.81 -8.84 -1.96
C ALA A 44 5.43 -7.84 -0.97
N ALA A 45 6.76 -7.69 -0.93
CA ALA A 45 7.36 -6.44 -0.50
C ALA A 45 7.04 -5.44 -1.62
N PRO A 46 5.91 -4.71 -1.56
CA PRO A 46 5.65 -3.74 -2.58
C PRO A 46 6.69 -2.66 -2.28
N GLN A 47 7.27 -2.10 -3.32
CA GLN A 47 7.85 -0.78 -3.17
C GLN A 47 6.84 0.07 -2.40
N PRO A 48 7.23 0.91 -1.42
CA PRO A 48 6.34 1.97 -1.01
C PRO A 48 6.01 2.71 -2.30
N VAL A 49 4.85 2.40 -2.86
CA VAL A 49 4.24 3.16 -3.92
C VAL A 49 3.89 4.42 -3.17
N VAL A 50 4.86 5.33 -3.13
CA VAL A 50 4.58 6.74 -2.99
C VAL A 50 3.64 7.00 -4.14
N ASP A 51 2.35 6.92 -3.86
CA ASP A 51 1.29 7.30 -4.75
C ASP A 51 1.44 8.82 -4.95
N SER A 52 2.34 9.18 -5.87
CA SER A 52 2.41 10.52 -6.46
C SER A 52 1.57 10.58 -7.73
N GLN A 53 0.83 9.51 -8.06
CA GLN A 53 0.05 9.37 -9.28
C GLN A 53 -1.21 8.54 -9.03
N ASN A 54 -2.12 9.09 -8.24
CA ASN A 54 -3.54 8.78 -8.33
C ASN A 54 -4.02 9.12 -9.75
N PRO A 55 -4.37 8.15 -10.62
CA PRO A 55 -4.99 8.42 -11.90
C PRO A 55 -6.52 8.33 -11.72
N GLU A 56 -7.05 8.92 -10.66
CA GLU A 56 -8.47 9.30 -10.69
C GLU A 56 -8.51 10.60 -11.47
N ASP A 57 -8.86 10.43 -12.73
CA ASP A 57 -9.35 11.46 -13.63
C ASP A 57 -10.55 12.15 -12.94
N ASP A 58 -10.27 13.09 -12.03
CA ASP A 58 -11.21 14.14 -11.71
C ASP A 58 -11.18 15.05 -12.93
N THR A 59 -11.98 14.69 -13.93
CA THR A 59 -12.33 15.52 -15.09
C THR A 59 -13.12 16.73 -14.59
N VAL A 60 -12.51 17.56 -13.75
CA VAL A 60 -12.91 18.95 -13.61
C VAL A 60 -12.64 19.58 -14.98
N PRO A 61 -13.69 19.99 -15.72
CA PRO A 61 -13.48 20.65 -16.99
C PRO A 61 -12.55 21.84 -16.78
N PRO A 62 -11.61 22.11 -17.70
CA PRO A 62 -10.76 23.27 -17.58
C PRO A 62 -11.65 24.50 -17.41
N LEU A 63 -11.38 25.28 -16.36
CA LEU A 63 -12.17 26.46 -15.99
C LEU A 63 -12.47 27.30 -17.23
N THR A 64 -13.74 27.58 -17.45
CA THR A 64 -14.17 28.35 -18.61
C THR A 64 -13.61 29.77 -18.54
N HIS A 65 -13.49 30.44 -19.69
CA HIS A 65 -12.93 31.80 -19.75
C HIS A 65 -13.69 32.80 -18.85
N ALA A 66 -14.99 32.56 -18.62
CA ALA A 66 -15.81 33.32 -17.69
C ALA A 66 -15.39 33.12 -16.22
N GLU A 67 -15.17 31.87 -15.81
CA GLU A 67 -14.73 31.52 -14.44
C GLU A 67 -13.29 32.00 -14.18
N LEU A 68 -12.40 31.88 -15.16
CA LEU A 68 -11.05 32.46 -15.09
C LEU A 68 -11.09 33.99 -14.95
N LYS A 69 -12.03 34.67 -15.60
CA LYS A 69 -12.21 36.12 -15.49
C LYS A 69 -12.71 36.51 -14.10
N GLN A 70 -13.64 35.73 -13.52
CA GLN A 70 -14.13 35.93 -12.16
C GLN A 70 -13.03 35.70 -11.11
N LEU A 71 -12.25 34.63 -11.23
CA LEU A 71 -11.10 34.34 -10.38
C LEU A 71 -10.06 35.47 -10.44
N ARG A 72 -9.72 35.94 -11.64
CA ARG A 72 -8.80 37.10 -11.80
C ARG A 72 -9.36 38.38 -11.17
N ALA A 73 -10.67 38.62 -11.26
CA ALA A 73 -11.30 39.79 -10.66
C ALA A 73 -11.29 39.72 -9.13
N LEU A 74 -11.59 38.55 -8.56
CA LEU A 74 -11.53 38.29 -7.12
C LEU A 74 -10.10 38.44 -6.59
N LEU A 75 -9.12 37.83 -7.24
CA LEU A 75 -7.70 37.94 -6.87
C LEU A 75 -7.15 39.37 -7.00
N LYS A 76 -7.60 40.14 -8.00
CA LYS A 76 -7.24 41.56 -8.11
C LYS A 76 -7.91 42.42 -7.03
N LYS A 77 -9.13 42.08 -6.61
CA LYS A 77 -9.81 42.73 -5.49
C LYS A 77 -9.13 42.42 -4.15
N THR A 78 -8.68 41.19 -3.92
CA THR A 78 -7.98 40.83 -2.68
C THR A 78 -6.58 41.42 -2.60
N ARG A 79 -5.86 41.56 -3.72
CA ARG A 79 -4.57 42.27 -3.78
C ARG A 79 -4.66 43.79 -3.57
N LYS A 80 -5.87 44.37 -3.58
CA LYS A 80 -6.08 45.82 -3.40
C LYS A 80 -6.36 46.22 -1.94
N LYS A 81 -6.22 45.29 -0.99
CA LYS A 81 -6.08 45.63 0.44
C LYS A 81 -4.60 45.73 0.78
N LYS A 82 -4.02 46.88 0.50
CA LYS A 82 -2.84 47.42 1.17
C LYS A 82 -3.04 48.92 1.30
#